data_AF-A0A915UVU6-F1
#
_entry.id   AF-A0A915UVU6-F1
#
_cell.length_a   1.000
_cell.length_b   1.000
_cell.length_c   1.000
_cell.angle_alpha   90.00
_cell.angle_beta   90.00
_cell.angle_gamma   90.00
#
_symmetry.space_group_name_H-M   'P 1'
#
loop_
_entity.id
_entity.type
_entity.pdbx_description
1 polymer ?
#
loop_
_entity_poly.entity_id
_entity_poly.type
_entity_poly.pdbx_seq_one_letter_code
_entity_poly.pdbx_strand_id
1 'polypeptide(L)'
;MKRLWLAGVLVLSLSGCSTGVPTGVPGVEQMGATVLRYRGPEVELALGYRFATLSLGDEWLMLDLAITAAPGKVVEVKRDGVFVLTPGGERLPLASQEQFAQAYAALQPTLRRAALAADPLGYFNREIPCALGFFAAPGEGLVYPSVHLDDRRVCEGRLYFFVPGGVQPGRWTLGIDLVETQVRVPFVLKAR
;
A
#
# COMPACT_ATOMS: atom_id res chain seq x y z
N MET A 1 12.45 46.49 -46.61
CA MET A 1 11.76 45.21 -46.91
C MET A 1 12.66 44.05 -46.50
N LYS A 2 12.30 43.30 -45.44
CA LYS A 2 12.55 41.86 -45.22
C LYS A 2 12.09 41.52 -43.80
N ARG A 3 10.87 40.97 -43.70
CA ARG A 3 10.30 40.43 -42.46
C ARG A 3 10.83 39.01 -42.30
N LEU A 4 11.67 38.76 -41.29
CA LEU A 4 11.99 37.40 -40.86
C LEU A 4 10.91 36.94 -39.88
N TRP A 5 10.11 35.96 -40.29
CA TRP A 5 9.22 35.20 -39.43
C TRP A 5 10.00 34.01 -38.88
N LEU A 6 10.22 33.94 -37.57
CA LEU A 6 10.68 32.73 -36.89
C LEU A 6 9.47 32.10 -36.20
N ALA A 7 9.05 30.96 -36.74
CA ALA A 7 7.96 30.15 -36.22
C ALA A 7 8.33 29.60 -34.84
N GLY A 8 7.54 29.93 -33.82
CA GLY A 8 7.64 29.32 -32.50
C GLY A 8 7.08 27.90 -32.55
N VAL A 9 7.93 26.91 -32.28
CA VAL A 9 7.51 25.53 -32.02
C VAL A 9 6.87 25.50 -30.64
N LEU A 10 5.54 25.39 -30.61
CA LEU A 10 4.78 25.19 -29.38
C LEU A 10 4.90 23.72 -28.98
N VAL A 11 5.74 23.43 -27.99
CA VAL A 11 5.85 22.08 -27.40
C VAL A 11 4.60 21.85 -26.55
N LEU A 12 3.62 21.14 -27.11
CA LEU A 12 2.48 20.62 -26.36
C LEU A 12 2.94 19.46 -25.48
N SER A 13 3.20 19.74 -24.22
CA SER A 13 3.41 18.73 -23.19
C SER A 13 2.12 17.92 -23.00
N LEU A 14 2.09 16.71 -23.56
CA LEU A 14 1.06 15.70 -23.32
C LEU A 14 1.05 15.35 -21.83
N SER A 15 0.19 16.02 -21.08
CA SER A 15 -0.12 15.65 -19.69
C SER A 15 -0.94 14.36 -19.77
N GLY A 16 -0.32 13.22 -19.49
CA GLY A 16 -1.05 11.96 -19.39
C GLY A 16 -2.14 12.10 -18.33
N CYS A 17 -3.40 11.90 -18.71
CA CYS A 17 -4.53 11.92 -17.77
C CYS A 17 -4.32 10.82 -16.73
N SER A 18 -3.82 11.18 -15.54
CA SER A 18 -3.93 10.31 -14.39
C SER A 18 -5.42 10.21 -14.03
N THR A 19 -5.97 9.01 -13.94
CA THR A 19 -7.36 8.77 -13.52
C THR A 19 -7.57 8.92 -12.01
N GLY A 20 -6.50 9.16 -11.24
CA GLY A 20 -6.56 9.36 -9.80
C GLY A 20 -6.79 10.81 -9.39
N VAL A 21 -7.50 11.01 -8.28
CA VAL A 21 -7.72 12.35 -7.68
C VAL A 21 -6.57 12.66 -6.69
N PRO A 22 -5.84 13.78 -6.84
CA PRO A 22 -4.78 14.14 -5.89
C PRO A 22 -5.30 14.27 -4.44
N THR A 23 -4.55 13.75 -3.46
CA THR A 23 -4.96 13.76 -2.03
C THR A 23 -4.35 14.90 -1.21
N GLY A 24 -3.57 15.78 -1.85
CA GLY A 24 -2.77 16.81 -1.18
C GLY A 24 -1.47 16.29 -0.55
N VAL A 25 -1.25 14.97 -0.54
CA VAL A 25 0.04 14.36 -0.18
C VAL A 25 0.84 14.07 -1.46
N PRO A 26 2.09 14.54 -1.56
CA PRO A 26 2.93 14.29 -2.73
C PRO A 26 3.02 12.81 -3.09
N GLY A 27 2.82 12.49 -4.36
CA GLY A 27 2.87 11.13 -4.88
C GLY A 27 1.64 10.27 -4.55
N VAL A 28 0.68 10.74 -3.75
CA VAL A 28 -0.52 9.95 -3.36
C VAL A 28 -1.77 10.43 -4.09
N GLU A 29 -2.40 9.50 -4.81
CA GLU A 29 -3.63 9.70 -5.58
C GLU A 29 -4.74 8.76 -5.08
N GLN A 30 -5.97 9.25 -5.03
CA GLN A 30 -7.17 8.46 -4.76
C GLN A 30 -7.63 7.75 -6.04
N MET A 31 -7.68 6.42 -6.02
CA MET A 31 -8.04 5.60 -7.18
C MET A 31 -9.44 4.99 -7.11
N GLY A 32 -10.04 4.96 -5.92
CA GLY A 32 -11.40 4.46 -5.65
C GLY A 32 -11.85 4.91 -4.26
N ALA A 33 -13.02 4.50 -3.78
CA ALA A 33 -13.53 4.95 -2.46
C ALA A 33 -12.59 4.60 -1.30
N THR A 34 -11.89 3.46 -1.40
CA THR A 34 -11.02 2.90 -0.37
C THR A 34 -9.67 2.46 -0.93
N VAL A 35 -9.26 3.02 -2.07
CA VAL A 35 -7.99 2.71 -2.73
C VAL A 35 -7.16 3.96 -2.94
N LEU A 36 -5.91 3.91 -2.50
CA LEU A 36 -4.89 4.92 -2.72
C LEU A 36 -3.77 4.34 -3.57
N ARG A 37 -3.21 5.14 -4.47
CA ARG A 37 -1.96 4.82 -5.18
C ARG A 37 -0.88 5.78 -4.74
N TYR A 38 0.31 5.27 -4.48
CA TYR A 38 1.50 6.05 -4.23
C TYR A 38 2.53 5.78 -5.34
N ARG A 39 3.13 6.86 -5.87
CA ARG A 39 4.27 6.80 -6.79
C ARG A 39 5.42 7.61 -6.20
N GLY A 40 6.49 6.91 -5.86
CA GLY A 40 7.72 7.48 -5.30
C GLY A 40 8.95 7.14 -6.12
N PRO A 41 10.14 7.59 -5.66
CA PRO A 41 11.40 7.38 -6.37
C PRO A 41 11.94 5.94 -6.28
N GLU A 42 11.61 5.20 -5.22
CA GLU A 42 12.04 3.80 -5.03
C GLU A 42 10.94 2.79 -5.33
N VAL A 43 9.68 3.10 -5.00
CA VAL A 43 8.55 2.17 -5.13
C VAL A 43 7.29 2.85 -5.62
N GLU A 44 6.44 2.05 -6.26
CA GLU A 44 5.04 2.38 -6.53
C GLU A 44 4.17 1.36 -5.79
N LEU A 45 3.07 1.81 -5.17
CA LEU A 45 2.14 0.92 -4.47
C LEU A 45 0.68 1.33 -4.64
N ALA A 46 -0.21 0.36 -4.49
CA ALA A 46 -1.64 0.54 -4.34
C ALA A 46 -2.05 -0.05 -2.98
N LEU A 47 -2.76 0.76 -2.20
CA LEU A 47 -3.23 0.45 -0.85
C LEU A 47 -4.75 0.37 -0.86
N GLY A 48 -5.28 -0.81 -0.57
CA GLY A 48 -6.70 -1.06 -0.29
C GLY A 48 -6.96 -1.07 1.21
N TYR A 49 -7.93 -0.27 1.65
CA TYR A 49 -8.32 -0.18 3.07
C TYR A 49 -9.83 -0.37 3.30
N ARG A 50 -10.55 -0.98 2.34
CA ARG A 50 -11.98 -1.26 2.48
C ARG A 50 -12.31 -2.09 3.70
N PHE A 51 -11.61 -3.19 3.90
CA PHE A 51 -11.90 -4.06 5.04
C PHE A 51 -11.63 -3.36 6.39
N ALA A 52 -10.56 -2.57 6.49
CA ALA A 52 -10.28 -1.74 7.67
C ALA A 52 -11.43 -0.79 8.01
N THR A 53 -12.12 -0.25 7.00
CA THR A 53 -13.32 0.60 7.20
C THR A 53 -14.51 -0.20 7.74
N LEU A 54 -14.58 -1.50 7.47
CA LEU A 54 -15.64 -2.40 7.92
C LEU A 54 -15.37 -3.03 9.28
N SER A 55 -14.14 -2.93 9.80
CA SER A 55 -13.65 -3.61 11.00
C SER A 55 -13.27 -2.65 12.14
N LEU A 56 -13.92 -1.47 12.22
CA LEU A 56 -13.75 -0.58 13.37
C LEU A 56 -14.10 -1.33 14.68
N GLY A 57 -13.24 -1.19 15.68
CA GLY A 57 -13.33 -1.91 16.96
C GLY A 57 -12.66 -3.29 16.98
N ASP A 58 -12.38 -3.91 15.84
CA ASP A 58 -11.63 -5.18 15.81
C ASP A 58 -10.16 -4.94 16.17
N GLU A 59 -9.49 -5.90 16.81
CA GLU A 59 -8.08 -5.76 17.24
C GLU A 59 -7.06 -5.99 16.12
N TRP A 60 -7.51 -6.24 14.90
CA TRP A 60 -6.65 -6.51 13.75
C TRP A 60 -6.97 -5.56 12.60
N LEU A 61 -6.05 -4.65 12.34
CA LEU A 61 -6.08 -3.82 11.14
C LEU A 61 -5.51 -4.63 9.97
N MET A 62 -6.30 -4.74 8.91
CA MET A 62 -5.91 -5.42 7.68
C MET A 62 -5.90 -4.45 6.52
N LEU A 63 -4.77 -4.39 5.82
CA LEU A 63 -4.58 -3.55 4.64
C LEU A 63 -4.13 -4.42 3.46
N ASP A 64 -4.80 -4.28 2.32
CA ASP A 64 -4.37 -4.94 1.10
C ASP A 64 -3.32 -4.07 0.41
N LEU A 65 -2.21 -4.68 0.00
CA LEU A 65 -1.09 -3.99 -0.62
C LEU A 65 -0.69 -4.69 -1.92
N ALA A 66 -0.56 -3.90 -2.97
CA ALA A 66 0.16 -4.26 -4.17
C ALA A 66 1.35 -3.29 -4.31
N ILE A 67 2.56 -3.79 -4.53
CA ILE A 67 3.78 -2.98 -4.53
C ILE A 67 4.79 -3.49 -5.56
N THR A 68 5.49 -2.56 -6.20
CA THR A 68 6.56 -2.82 -7.17
C THR A 68 7.68 -1.79 -7.01
N ALA A 69 8.88 -2.08 -7.52
CA ALA A 69 9.94 -1.10 -7.56
C ALA A 69 9.66 -0.06 -8.65
N ALA A 70 10.13 1.17 -8.44
CA ALA A 70 10.10 2.19 -9.47
C ALA A 70 10.93 1.74 -10.70
N PRO A 71 10.67 2.27 -11.90
CA PRO A 71 11.35 1.85 -13.14
C PRO A 71 12.88 1.82 -13.01
N GLY A 72 13.49 0.69 -13.38
CA GLY A 72 14.93 0.45 -13.33
C GLY A 72 15.52 0.26 -11.93
N LYS A 73 14.69 0.13 -10.88
CA LYS A 73 15.14 -0.07 -9.49
C LYS A 73 15.00 -1.52 -9.04
N VAL A 74 15.81 -1.87 -8.05
CA VAL A 74 15.66 -3.05 -7.21
C VAL A 74 15.66 -2.57 -5.78
N VAL A 75 14.64 -2.94 -5.01
CA VAL A 75 14.41 -2.41 -3.66
C VAL A 75 14.13 -3.56 -2.70
N GLU A 76 14.83 -3.58 -1.56
CA GLU A 76 14.49 -4.46 -0.46
C GLU A 76 13.51 -3.75 0.47
N VAL A 77 12.36 -4.38 0.73
CA VAL A 77 11.40 -3.97 1.75
C VAL A 77 11.51 -4.92 2.92
N LYS A 78 12.03 -4.44 4.05
CA LYS A 78 12.15 -5.24 5.28
C LYS A 78 10.88 -5.14 6.12
N ARG A 79 10.51 -6.23 6.79
CA ARG A 79 9.34 -6.29 7.67
C ARG A 79 9.37 -5.21 8.75
N ASP A 80 10.52 -5.01 9.38
CA ASP A 80 10.72 -4.02 10.46
C ASP A 80 10.59 -2.57 9.97
N GLY A 81 10.74 -2.33 8.67
CA GLY A 81 10.47 -1.07 7.99
C GLY A 81 8.99 -0.81 7.72
N VAL A 82 8.09 -1.81 7.87
CA VAL A 82 6.65 -1.67 7.60
C VAL A 82 5.87 -1.45 8.89
N PHE A 83 5.04 -0.42 8.93
CA PHE A 83 4.27 -0.02 10.11
C PHE A 83 3.03 0.79 9.74
N VAL A 84 2.16 1.04 10.72
CA VAL A 84 1.14 2.09 10.63
C VAL A 84 1.33 3.15 11.72
N LEU A 85 0.96 4.39 11.42
CA LEU A 85 0.73 5.42 12.42
C LEU A 85 -0.76 5.45 12.75
N THR A 86 -1.10 5.37 14.04
CA THR A 86 -2.47 5.51 14.54
C THR A 86 -2.94 6.97 14.41
N PRO A 87 -4.25 7.24 14.58
CA PRO A 87 -4.77 8.61 14.64
C PRO A 87 -4.14 9.45 15.76
N GLY A 88 -3.68 8.81 16.83
CA GLY A 88 -2.94 9.46 17.93
C GLY A 88 -1.45 9.66 17.63
N GLY A 89 -0.94 9.21 16.49
CA GLY A 89 0.46 9.30 16.10
C GLY A 89 1.36 8.18 16.63
N GLU A 90 0.80 7.17 17.29
CA GLU A 90 1.57 6.00 17.75
C GLU A 90 2.00 5.14 16.57
N ARG A 91 3.22 4.59 16.61
CA ARG A 91 3.75 3.67 15.60
C ARG A 91 3.44 2.22 16.00
N LEU A 92 2.61 1.54 15.21
CA LEU A 92 2.35 0.10 15.36
C LEU A 92 3.12 -0.67 14.28
N PRO A 93 4.02 -1.60 14.65
CA PRO A 93 4.80 -2.38 13.68
C PRO A 93 3.90 -3.39 12.95
N LEU A 94 4.34 -3.81 11.75
CA LEU A 94 3.75 -4.98 11.11
C LEU A 94 3.83 -6.18 12.05
N ALA A 95 2.72 -6.92 12.20
CA ALA A 95 2.69 -8.08 13.08
C ALA A 95 3.77 -9.10 12.70
N SER A 96 4.32 -9.79 13.69
CA SER A 96 5.22 -10.91 13.41
C SER A 96 4.44 -12.10 12.84
N GLN A 97 5.14 -12.97 12.11
CA GLN A 97 4.56 -14.24 11.68
C GLN A 97 4.08 -15.09 12.87
N GLU A 98 4.78 -15.03 13.99
CA GLU A 98 4.40 -15.76 15.20
C GLU A 98 3.09 -15.24 15.79
N GLN A 99 2.94 -13.92 15.94
CA GLN A 99 1.69 -13.29 16.39
C GLN A 99 0.52 -13.65 15.47
N PHE A 100 0.74 -13.58 14.15
CA PHE A 100 -0.26 -13.99 13.16
C PHE A 100 -0.62 -15.48 13.29
N ALA A 101 0.37 -16.35 13.41
CA ALA A 101 0.14 -17.80 13.52
C ALA A 101 -0.63 -18.18 14.80
N GLN A 102 -0.31 -17.54 15.93
CA GLN A 102 -1.01 -17.74 17.20
C GLN A 102 -2.48 -17.28 17.11
N ALA A 103 -2.74 -16.16 16.44
CA ALA A 103 -4.10 -15.63 16.26
C ALA A 103 -4.88 -16.31 15.12
N TYR A 104 -4.21 -17.09 14.25
CA TYR A 104 -4.75 -17.54 12.97
C TYR A 104 -6.08 -18.28 13.09
N ALA A 105 -6.20 -19.21 14.06
CA ALA A 105 -7.41 -20.00 14.25
C ALA A 105 -8.64 -19.12 14.53
N ALA A 106 -8.49 -18.13 15.41
CA ALA A 106 -9.55 -17.17 15.72
C ALA A 106 -9.79 -16.17 14.57
N LEU A 107 -8.75 -15.85 13.79
CA LEU A 107 -8.84 -14.92 12.67
C LEU A 107 -9.50 -15.48 11.42
N GLN A 108 -9.60 -16.81 11.24
CA GLN A 108 -10.09 -17.39 9.99
C GLN A 108 -11.42 -16.80 9.47
N PRO A 109 -12.47 -16.60 10.29
CA PRO A 109 -13.71 -15.99 9.80
C PRO A 109 -13.49 -14.55 9.30
N THR A 110 -12.65 -13.78 10.00
CA THR A 110 -12.28 -12.41 9.63
C THR A 110 -11.45 -12.40 8.34
N LEU A 111 -10.48 -13.30 8.18
CA LEU A 111 -9.68 -13.43 6.97
C LEU A 111 -10.54 -13.73 5.74
N ARG A 112 -11.54 -14.60 5.87
CA ARG A 112 -12.50 -14.91 4.80
C ARG A 112 -13.35 -13.71 4.41
N ARG A 113 -13.90 -12.99 5.40
CA ARG A 113 -14.65 -11.74 5.16
C ARG A 113 -13.77 -10.69 4.47
N ALA A 114 -12.52 -10.56 4.91
CA ALA A 114 -11.55 -9.64 4.34
C ALA A 114 -11.18 -10.01 2.90
N ALA A 115 -11.07 -11.29 2.55
CA ALA A 115 -10.84 -11.72 1.17
C ALA A 115 -12.01 -11.32 0.23
N LEU A 116 -13.26 -11.49 0.69
CA LEU A 116 -14.45 -11.04 -0.06
C LEU A 116 -14.54 -9.51 -0.18
N ALA A 117 -13.97 -8.81 0.80
CA ALA A 117 -13.93 -7.36 0.86
C ALA A 117 -12.62 -6.75 0.32
N ALA A 118 -11.80 -7.50 -0.40
CA ALA A 118 -10.53 -7.02 -0.96
C ALA A 118 -10.76 -6.03 -2.11
N ASP A 119 -10.06 -4.90 -2.09
CA ASP A 119 -10.11 -3.93 -3.19
C ASP A 119 -9.32 -4.45 -4.41
N PRO A 120 -9.75 -4.16 -5.65
CA PRO A 120 -8.92 -4.45 -6.82
C PRO A 120 -7.70 -3.52 -6.81
N LEU A 121 -6.47 -4.05 -6.86
CA LEU A 121 -5.23 -3.26 -6.74
C LEU A 121 -4.41 -3.15 -8.04
N GLY A 122 -4.94 -3.61 -9.17
CA GLY A 122 -4.27 -3.64 -10.48
C GLY A 122 -4.09 -2.28 -11.16
N TYR A 123 -3.53 -1.28 -10.47
CA TYR A 123 -3.28 0.08 -10.97
C TYR A 123 -1.87 0.28 -11.54
N PHE A 124 -1.25 -0.80 -12.00
CA PHE A 124 0.11 -0.86 -12.50
C PHE A 124 0.12 -1.25 -13.99
N ASN A 125 1.08 -0.74 -14.74
CA ASN A 125 1.32 -1.15 -16.13
C ASN A 125 2.21 -2.40 -16.20
N ARG A 126 2.00 -3.36 -15.29
CA ARG A 126 2.81 -4.56 -15.09
C ARG A 126 1.89 -5.73 -14.79
N GLU A 127 2.16 -6.87 -15.40
CA GLU A 127 1.24 -8.02 -15.37
C GLU A 127 1.80 -9.25 -14.66
N ILE A 128 3.07 -9.27 -14.26
CA ILE A 128 3.66 -10.45 -13.61
C ILE A 128 3.38 -10.39 -12.10
N PRO A 129 2.51 -11.25 -11.55
CA PRO A 129 2.21 -11.24 -10.12
C PRO A 129 3.34 -11.91 -9.32
N CYS A 130 3.52 -11.46 -8.07
CA CYS A 130 4.23 -12.17 -7.02
C CYS A 130 3.50 -12.07 -5.69
N ALA A 131 3.85 -12.92 -4.72
CA ALA A 131 3.36 -12.80 -3.36
C ALA A 131 4.31 -11.91 -2.54
N LEU A 132 3.75 -11.03 -1.70
CA LEU A 132 4.53 -10.22 -0.77
C LEU A 132 5.25 -11.07 0.30
N GLY A 133 4.71 -12.24 0.68
CA GLY A 133 5.46 -13.23 1.47
C GLY A 133 5.81 -12.84 2.93
N PHE A 134 5.27 -11.74 3.47
CA PHE A 134 5.42 -11.41 4.89
C PHE A 134 4.61 -12.30 5.83
N PHE A 135 3.57 -12.97 5.33
CA PHE A 135 2.73 -13.84 6.15
C PHE A 135 2.38 -15.11 5.36
N ALA A 136 2.22 -16.20 6.09
CA ALA A 136 1.67 -17.43 5.54
C ALA A 136 0.83 -18.13 6.62
N ALA A 137 -0.22 -18.85 6.21
CA ALA A 137 -1.02 -19.63 7.15
C ALA A 137 -0.14 -20.71 7.83
N PRO A 138 -0.42 -21.10 9.08
CA PRO A 138 0.29 -22.19 9.74
C PRO A 138 0.25 -23.47 8.90
N GLY A 139 1.44 -24.03 8.62
CA GLY A 139 1.58 -25.22 7.76
C GLY A 139 1.56 -24.93 6.26
N GLU A 140 1.46 -23.67 5.84
CA GLU A 140 1.41 -23.27 4.45
C GLU A 140 2.51 -22.26 4.12
N GLY A 141 3.07 -22.35 2.91
CA GLY A 141 3.92 -21.32 2.32
C GLY A 141 5.27 -21.07 3.00
N LEU A 142 5.97 -20.06 2.48
CA LEU A 142 7.24 -19.57 3.02
C LEU A 142 7.06 -18.12 3.45
N VAL A 143 7.71 -17.76 4.55
CA VAL A 143 7.66 -16.43 5.13
C VAL A 143 9.05 -15.82 5.11
N TYR A 144 9.14 -14.57 4.68
CA TYR A 144 10.41 -13.88 4.54
C TYR A 144 10.48 -12.66 5.48
N PRO A 145 11.67 -12.36 6.03
CA PRO A 145 11.89 -11.14 6.81
C PRO A 145 11.93 -9.89 5.91
N SER A 146 12.17 -10.07 4.61
CA SER A 146 12.20 -9.00 3.62
C SER A 146 11.73 -9.49 2.25
N VAL A 147 11.33 -8.54 1.40
CA VAL A 147 10.85 -8.76 0.04
C VAL A 147 11.72 -7.96 -0.91
N HIS A 148 12.22 -8.61 -1.95
CA HIS A 148 13.00 -7.95 -2.99
C HIS A 148 12.10 -7.64 -4.18
N LEU A 149 11.88 -6.36 -4.41
CA LEU A 149 11.08 -5.81 -5.48
C LEU A 149 11.96 -5.49 -6.68
N ASP A 150 11.42 -5.74 -7.87
CA ASP A 150 11.93 -5.25 -9.15
C ASP A 150 10.78 -4.55 -9.88
N ASP A 151 11.11 -3.89 -10.98
CA ASP A 151 10.15 -3.10 -11.78
C ASP A 151 9.36 -3.94 -12.80
N ARG A 152 9.50 -5.27 -12.78
CA ARG A 152 8.82 -6.19 -13.71
C ARG A 152 7.62 -6.87 -13.07
N ARG A 153 7.66 -7.05 -11.76
CA ARG A 153 6.65 -7.77 -10.98
C ARG A 153 5.90 -6.85 -10.03
N VAL A 154 4.64 -7.16 -9.79
CA VAL A 154 3.83 -6.53 -8.74
C VAL A 154 3.59 -7.57 -7.67
N CYS A 155 4.14 -7.35 -6.48
CA CYS A 155 3.93 -8.24 -5.35
C CYS A 155 2.69 -7.81 -4.58
N GLU A 156 1.77 -8.75 -4.40
CA GLU A 156 0.51 -8.52 -3.71
C GLU A 156 0.42 -9.33 -2.42
N GLY A 157 -0.27 -8.78 -1.43
CA GLY A 157 -0.52 -9.44 -0.18
C GLY A 157 -1.27 -8.57 0.80
N ARG A 158 -1.57 -9.14 1.97
CA ARG A 158 -2.21 -8.42 3.07
C ARG A 158 -1.23 -8.16 4.18
N LEU A 159 -1.27 -6.94 4.69
CA LEU A 159 -0.56 -6.53 5.89
C LEU A 159 -1.50 -6.68 7.09
N TYR A 160 -0.96 -7.17 8.20
CA TYR A 160 -1.69 -7.35 9.45
C TYR A 160 -1.00 -6.56 10.56
N PHE A 161 -1.77 -5.75 11.28
CA PHE A 161 -1.30 -5.00 12.44
C PHE A 161 -2.20 -5.32 13.61
N PHE A 162 -1.61 -5.68 14.75
CA PHE A 162 -2.35 -5.81 15.99
C PHE A 162 -2.56 -4.41 16.59
N VAL A 163 -3.80 -4.09 16.91
CA VAL A 163 -4.22 -2.78 17.45
C VAL A 163 -4.82 -2.99 18.83
N PRO A 164 -4.04 -2.79 19.91
CA PRO A 164 -4.55 -2.87 21.26
C PRO A 164 -5.72 -1.89 21.46
N GLY A 165 -6.85 -2.38 21.98
CA GLY A 165 -8.05 -1.56 22.16
C GLY A 165 -8.87 -1.33 20.89
N GLY A 166 -8.52 -2.00 19.79
CA GLY A 166 -9.30 -2.04 18.55
C GLY A 166 -9.04 -0.89 17.59
N VAL A 167 -9.34 -1.12 16.30
CA VAL A 167 -9.19 -0.14 15.23
C VAL A 167 -10.11 1.06 15.46
N GLN A 168 -9.52 2.24 15.61
CA GLN A 168 -10.22 3.50 15.85
C GLN A 168 -10.52 4.27 14.55
N PRO A 169 -11.61 5.06 14.51
CA PRO A 169 -11.83 6.01 13.43
C PRO A 169 -10.75 7.11 13.46
N GLY A 170 -10.50 7.73 12.30
CA GLY A 170 -9.55 8.83 12.15
C GLY A 170 -8.55 8.62 11.02
N ARG A 171 -7.52 9.47 11.01
CA ARG A 171 -6.46 9.44 10.00
C ARG A 171 -5.36 8.50 10.43
N TRP A 172 -5.18 7.43 9.67
CA TRP A 172 -4.07 6.49 9.80
C TRP A 172 -3.03 6.76 8.71
N THR A 173 -1.82 6.22 8.86
CA THR A 173 -0.80 6.29 7.79
C THR A 173 -0.08 4.96 7.67
N LEU A 174 -0.07 4.35 6.47
CA LEU A 174 0.85 3.27 6.16
C LEU A 174 2.25 3.86 5.96
N GLY A 175 3.22 3.33 6.70
CA GLY A 175 4.63 3.67 6.61
C GLY A 175 5.46 2.51 6.08
N ILE A 176 6.35 2.80 5.13
CA ILE A 176 7.41 1.88 4.71
C ILE A 176 8.73 2.68 4.70
N ASP A 177 9.62 2.36 5.63
CA ASP A 177 10.97 2.92 5.68
C ASP A 177 11.89 2.08 4.79
N LEU A 178 12.33 2.68 3.67
CA LEU A 178 13.28 2.10 2.72
C LEU A 178 14.69 2.64 3.01
N VAL A 179 15.68 2.15 2.27
CA VAL A 179 17.08 2.56 2.46
C VAL A 179 17.30 4.03 2.13
N GLU A 180 16.74 4.52 1.01
CA GLU A 180 16.95 5.89 0.56
C GLU A 180 15.77 6.81 0.90
N THR A 181 14.55 6.28 1.00
CA THR A 181 13.33 7.07 1.16
C THR A 181 12.35 6.53 2.18
N GLN A 182 11.42 7.39 2.57
CA GLN A 182 10.33 7.07 3.49
C GLN A 182 9.00 7.20 2.78
N VAL A 183 8.27 6.10 2.67
CA VAL A 183 6.92 6.07 2.13
C VAL A 183 5.93 6.37 3.25
N ARG A 184 5.00 7.30 3.00
CA ARG A 184 3.91 7.67 3.91
C ARG A 184 2.62 7.79 3.13
N VAL A 185 1.71 6.84 3.32
CA VAL A 185 0.41 6.81 2.62
C VAL A 185 -0.72 6.95 3.64
N PRO A 186 -1.26 8.16 3.81
CA PRO A 186 -2.33 8.40 4.76
C PRO A 186 -3.68 7.93 4.22
N PHE A 187 -4.48 7.31 5.08
CA PHE A 187 -5.85 6.88 4.80
C PHE A 187 -6.76 7.25 5.95
N VAL A 188 -8.08 7.32 5.71
CA VAL A 188 -9.05 7.77 6.70
C VAL A 188 -10.09 6.68 6.91
N LEU A 189 -10.22 6.23 8.15
CA LEU A 189 -11.31 5.36 8.57
C LEU A 189 -12.41 6.22 9.16
N LYS A 190 -13.58 6.25 8.51
CA LYS A 190 -14.73 7.04 8.98
C LYS A 190 -15.53 6.23 9.98
N ALA A 191 -15.95 6.87 11.08
CA ALA A 191 -17.00 6.31 11.91
C ALA A 191 -18.28 6.10 11.07
N ARG A 192 -19.04 5.05 11.39
CA ARG A 192 -20.35 4.82 10.77
C ARG A 192 -21.39 5.78 11.34
#